data_AF-A0A1H2L2Q7-F1
#
_entry.id   AF-A0A1H2L2Q7-F1
#
_cell.length_a   1.000
_cell.length_b   1.000
_cell.length_c   1.000
_cell.angle_alpha   90.00
_cell.angle_beta   90.00
_cell.angle_gamma   90.00
#
_symmetry.space_group_name_H-M   'P 1'
#
loop_
_entity.id
_entity.type
_entity.pdbx_description
1 polymer ?
#
loop_
_entity_poly.entity_id
_entity_poly.type
_entity_poly.pdbx_seq_one_letter_code
_entity_poly.pdbx_strand_id
1 'polypeptide(L)'
;MSVAVLRRDVGRASGRLERSLRLLAEFQLVVDGRVVTLPHSVERVLAFLGISRAPISRAQLAGTLWPEVADHRANGDLRSALWRLRRIAGVVDAENHRLTLAADVGVDVAEMADLSSSLLDEPEPGELGRVPELVRASSLLPGWDEEWLVVERERYRMTRLRALERSATELLAAADYTSALIAASAAAESEPFRETAHRLVIQIHLAEGNHAQAVKVFRAYRELVGDELGIEPSPLMCDLVAPLTGMTAIR
;
A
#
# COMPACT_ATOMS: atom_id res chain seq x y z
N MET A 1 -0.01 39.10 -15.44
CA MET A 1 0.25 38.63 -14.07
C MET A 1 -0.02 37.13 -14.03
N SER A 2 1.03 36.31 -14.04
CA SER A 2 0.92 34.85 -14.06
C SER A 2 1.49 34.34 -12.74
N VAL A 3 0.65 33.69 -11.94
CA VAL A 3 1.01 33.12 -10.64
C VAL A 3 1.77 31.82 -10.88
N ALA A 4 3.08 31.86 -10.65
CA ALA A 4 3.93 30.68 -10.60
C ALA A 4 3.69 29.94 -9.27
N VAL A 5 3.18 28.71 -9.35
CA VAL A 5 3.07 27.83 -8.18
C VAL A 5 4.41 27.13 -7.98
N LEU A 6 5.13 27.56 -6.95
CA LEU A 6 6.37 26.96 -6.44
C LEU A 6 6.12 25.53 -5.96
N ARG A 7 6.75 24.55 -6.62
CA ARG A 7 6.93 23.20 -6.08
C ARG A 7 7.99 23.24 -4.98
N ARG A 8 7.63 22.76 -3.80
CA ARG A 8 8.55 22.63 -2.65
C ARG A 8 9.62 21.58 -2.94
N ASP A 9 10.87 21.99 -2.77
CA ASP A 9 12.03 21.12 -2.60
C ASP A 9 11.84 20.21 -1.39
N VAL A 10 12.12 18.92 -1.59
CA VAL A 10 12.38 17.96 -0.52
C VAL A 10 13.83 17.52 -0.66
N GLY A 11 14.72 18.14 0.12
CA GLY A 11 16.02 17.55 0.50
C GLY A 11 15.80 16.58 1.67
N ARG A 12 16.63 15.56 1.95
CA ARG A 12 18.00 15.25 1.50
C ARG A 12 18.27 13.74 1.71
N ALA A 13 19.00 13.14 0.76
CA ALA A 13 20.02 12.08 0.92
C ALA A 13 19.68 10.78 1.70
N SER A 14 18.98 9.87 1.04
CA SER A 14 19.47 8.49 0.87
C SER A 14 19.80 8.35 -0.63
N GLY A 15 20.81 7.59 -1.04
CA GLY A 15 21.27 7.51 -2.43
C GLY A 15 20.10 7.28 -3.39
N ARG A 16 19.56 8.37 -3.97
CA ARG A 16 18.33 8.31 -4.74
C ARG A 16 18.75 7.66 -6.04
N LEU A 17 18.32 6.42 -6.25
CA LEU A 17 18.55 5.76 -7.53
C LEU A 17 18.13 6.73 -8.63
N GLU A 18 19.01 6.93 -9.61
CA GLU A 18 18.78 7.88 -10.72
C GLU A 18 17.50 7.52 -11.48
N ARG A 19 17.03 6.29 -11.32
CA ARG A 19 15.80 5.74 -11.85
C ARG A 19 14.87 5.27 -10.74
N SER A 20 13.60 5.67 -10.82
CA SER A 20 12.56 5.17 -9.91
C SER A 20 11.23 4.97 -10.62
N LEU A 21 10.51 3.93 -10.22
CA LEU A 21 9.17 3.60 -10.66
C LEU A 21 8.22 3.76 -9.47
N ARG A 22 7.21 4.62 -9.63
CA ARG A 22 6.13 4.80 -8.65
C ARG A 22 4.87 4.13 -9.15
N LEU A 23 4.30 3.29 -8.30
CA LEU A 23 3.08 2.53 -8.55
C LEU A 23 2.06 2.75 -7.44
N LEU A 24 2.45 3.36 -6.31
CA LEU A 24 1.54 3.74 -5.24
C LEU A 24 0.92 5.11 -5.58
N ALA A 25 -0.40 5.16 -5.68
CA ALA A 25 -1.18 6.21 -6.34
C ALA A 25 -1.03 6.22 -7.88
N GLU A 26 -0.27 7.15 -8.45
CA GLU A 26 -0.18 7.30 -9.91
C GLU A 26 1.07 6.63 -10.48
N PHE A 27 0.95 6.03 -11.66
CA PHE A 27 2.10 5.52 -12.40
C PHE A 27 3.07 6.66 -12.72
N GLN A 28 4.33 6.53 -12.32
CA GLN A 28 5.37 7.47 -12.68
C GLN A 28 6.72 6.77 -12.87
N LEU A 29 7.28 6.85 -14.07
CA LEU A 29 8.69 6.54 -14.30
C LEU A 29 9.51 7.83 -14.22
N VAL A 30 10.54 7.84 -13.38
CA VAL A 30 11.53 8.91 -13.28
C VAL A 30 12.89 8.37 -13.71
N VAL A 31 13.57 9.10 -14.60
CA VAL A 31 14.92 8.79 -15.09
C VAL A 31 15.73 10.08 -15.08
N ASP A 32 16.88 10.07 -14.41
CA ASP A 32 17.77 11.24 -14.25
C ASP A 32 17.01 12.47 -13.72
N GLY A 33 16.11 12.23 -12.77
CA GLY A 33 15.26 13.26 -12.16
C GLY A 33 14.12 13.77 -13.04
N ARG A 34 13.89 13.21 -14.23
CA ARG A 34 12.82 13.61 -15.16
C ARG A 34 11.71 12.57 -15.25
N VAL A 35 10.47 13.03 -15.21
CA VAL A 35 9.30 12.17 -15.45
C VAL A 35 9.26 11.80 -16.94
N VAL A 36 9.18 10.51 -17.22
CA VAL A 36 9.11 9.95 -18.56
C VAL A 36 7.66 9.61 -18.90
N THR A 37 7.11 10.24 -19.92
CA THR A 37 5.77 9.91 -20.43
C THR A 37 5.84 8.68 -21.34
N LEU A 38 4.98 7.69 -21.06
CA LEU A 38 4.92 6.44 -21.79
C LEU A 38 3.50 6.18 -22.29
N PRO A 39 3.31 5.51 -23.43
CA PRO A 39 2.02 4.96 -23.79
C PRO A 39 1.59 3.92 -22.74
N HIS A 40 0.30 3.83 -22.45
CA HIS A 40 -0.22 2.93 -21.42
C HIS A 40 0.22 1.46 -21.60
N SER A 41 0.30 0.96 -22.84
CA SER A 41 0.80 -0.39 -23.13
C SER A 41 2.26 -0.63 -22.68
N VAL A 42 3.06 0.42 -22.58
CA VAL A 42 4.44 0.38 -22.08
C VAL A 42 4.47 0.52 -20.56
N GLU A 43 3.60 1.36 -19.99
CA GLU A 43 3.41 1.47 -18.54
C GLU A 43 3.04 0.12 -17.93
N ARG A 44 2.11 -0.61 -18.56
CA ARG A 44 1.66 -1.95 -18.13
C ARG A 44 2.81 -2.95 -18.00
N VAL A 45 3.76 -2.93 -18.95
CA VAL A 45 4.97 -3.77 -18.88
C VAL A 45 5.81 -3.42 -17.66
N LEU A 46 6.05 -2.12 -17.41
CA LEU A 46 6.86 -1.70 -16.26
C LEU A 46 6.17 -1.93 -14.92
N ALA A 47 4.88 -1.64 -14.82
CA ALA A 47 4.10 -1.88 -13.62
C ALA A 47 4.12 -3.38 -13.27
N PHE A 48 3.88 -4.25 -14.24
CA PHE A 48 3.94 -5.69 -14.03
C PHE A 48 5.33 -6.13 -13.55
N LEU A 49 6.40 -5.68 -14.21
CA LEU A 49 7.77 -6.04 -13.84
C LEU A 49 8.18 -5.46 -12.47
N GLY A 50 7.70 -4.26 -12.11
CA GLY A 50 7.98 -3.65 -10.80
C GLY A 50 7.23 -4.30 -9.64
N ILE A 51 6.09 -4.93 -9.90
CA ILE A 51 5.33 -5.70 -8.90
C ILE A 51 5.84 -7.15 -8.83
N SER A 52 6.36 -7.68 -9.94
CA SER A 52 6.85 -9.05 -10.04
C SER A 52 8.06 -9.30 -9.14
N ARG A 53 7.96 -10.31 -8.28
CA ARG A 53 9.04 -10.74 -7.37
C ARG A 53 10.07 -11.67 -8.02
N ALA A 54 9.81 -12.10 -9.25
CA ALA A 54 10.64 -13.06 -9.97
C ALA A 54 10.73 -12.69 -11.45
N PRO A 55 11.84 -13.05 -12.13
CA PRO A 55 11.95 -12.89 -13.58
C PRO A 55 10.79 -13.59 -14.29
N ILE A 56 10.23 -13.01 -15.36
CA ILE A 56 9.08 -13.59 -16.09
C ILE A 56 9.43 -13.88 -17.55
N SER A 57 8.92 -14.96 -18.14
CA SER A 57 9.13 -15.19 -19.58
C SER A 57 8.35 -14.20 -20.43
N ARG A 58 8.85 -13.92 -21.64
CA ARG A 58 8.16 -13.04 -22.60
C ARG A 58 6.75 -13.54 -22.93
N ALA A 59 6.59 -14.84 -23.12
CA ALA A 59 5.31 -15.44 -23.46
C ALA A 59 4.28 -15.27 -22.33
N GLN A 60 4.68 -15.52 -21.08
CA GLN A 60 3.82 -15.32 -19.92
C GLN A 60 3.41 -13.86 -19.78
N LEU A 61 4.37 -12.93 -19.83
CA LEU A 61 4.08 -11.51 -19.72
C LEU A 61 3.15 -11.03 -20.84
N ALA A 62 3.38 -11.47 -22.08
CA ALA A 62 2.51 -11.14 -23.20
C ALA A 62 1.08 -11.67 -22.99
N GLY A 63 0.92 -12.93 -22.57
CA GLY A 63 -0.39 -13.52 -22.32
C GLY A 63 -1.14 -12.85 -21.16
N THR A 64 -0.43 -12.39 -20.13
CA THR A 64 -1.06 -11.68 -19.00
C THR A 64 -1.48 -10.26 -19.37
N LEU A 65 -0.69 -9.55 -20.17
CA LEU A 65 -0.99 -8.16 -20.54
C LEU A 65 -1.94 -8.06 -21.75
N TRP A 66 -2.06 -9.07 -22.60
CA TRP A 66 -2.99 -9.02 -23.73
C TRP A 66 -3.77 -10.33 -23.83
N PRO A 67 -4.61 -10.66 -22.83
CA PRO A 67 -5.31 -11.94 -22.79
C PRO A 67 -6.37 -12.10 -23.89
N GLU A 68 -6.83 -11.01 -24.50
CA GLU A 68 -7.92 -11.00 -25.48
C GLU A 68 -7.46 -11.23 -26.93
N VAL A 69 -6.16 -11.28 -27.19
CA VAL A 69 -5.61 -11.45 -28.55
C VAL A 69 -4.80 -12.74 -28.66
N ALA A 70 -4.69 -13.26 -29.89
CA ALA A 70 -3.89 -14.45 -30.15
C ALA A 70 -2.40 -14.22 -29.81
N ASP A 71 -1.73 -15.28 -29.34
CA ASP A 71 -0.34 -15.24 -28.83
C ASP A 71 0.66 -14.52 -29.75
N HIS A 72 0.57 -14.72 -31.06
CA HIS A 72 1.48 -14.09 -32.02
C HIS A 72 1.36 -12.55 -31.99
N ARG A 73 0.15 -12.03 -31.80
CA ARG A 73 -0.14 -10.60 -31.68
C ARG A 73 0.29 -10.08 -30.32
N ALA A 74 -0.04 -10.76 -29.23
CA ALA A 74 0.39 -10.40 -27.87
C ALA A 74 1.93 -10.30 -27.79
N ASN A 75 2.65 -11.26 -28.36
CA ASN A 75 4.11 -11.23 -28.44
C ASN A 75 4.65 -10.08 -29.31
N GLY A 76 3.92 -9.69 -30.37
CA GLY A 76 4.22 -8.52 -31.20
C GLY A 76 4.06 -7.21 -30.44
N ASP A 77 2.99 -7.08 -29.67
CA ASP A 77 2.72 -5.91 -28.83
C ASP A 77 3.75 -5.79 -27.71
N LEU A 78 4.09 -6.89 -27.03
CA LEU A 78 5.19 -6.92 -26.05
C LEU A 78 6.53 -6.52 -26.67
N ARG A 79 6.86 -7.05 -27.85
CA ARG A 79 8.11 -6.69 -28.55
C ARG A 79 8.17 -5.20 -28.84
N SER A 80 7.06 -4.62 -29.28
CA SER A 80 6.95 -3.19 -29.57
C SER A 80 7.07 -2.33 -28.31
N ALA A 81 6.51 -2.77 -27.18
CA ALA A 81 6.65 -2.08 -25.90
C ALA A 81 8.10 -2.11 -25.40
N LEU A 82 8.74 -3.29 -25.40
CA LEU A 82 10.14 -3.45 -24.96
C LEU A 82 11.12 -2.68 -25.84
N TRP A 83 10.88 -2.61 -27.16
CA TRP A 83 11.71 -1.80 -28.05
C TRP A 83 11.65 -0.31 -27.70
N ARG A 84 10.47 0.21 -27.33
CA ARG A 84 10.33 1.60 -26.87
C ARG A 84 11.06 1.82 -25.54
N LEU A 85 10.89 0.91 -24.58
CA LEU A 85 11.58 0.99 -23.28
C LEU A 85 13.09 1.09 -23.45
N ARG A 86 13.68 0.18 -24.24
CA ARG A 86 15.12 0.17 -24.52
C ARG A 86 15.66 1.49 -25.08
N ARG A 87 14.84 2.26 -25.81
CA ARG A 87 15.24 3.56 -26.37
C ARG A 87 15.13 4.72 -25.38
N ILE A 88 14.29 4.58 -24.37
CA ILE A 88 13.90 5.67 -23.47
C ILE A 88 14.67 5.57 -22.16
N ALA A 89 14.77 4.38 -21.61
CA ALA A 89 15.39 4.12 -20.32
C ALA A 89 15.80 2.65 -20.28
N GLY A 90 17.07 2.34 -20.03
CA GLY A 90 17.55 0.97 -19.83
C GLY A 90 17.03 0.36 -18.53
N VAL A 91 15.71 0.31 -18.36
CA VAL A 91 14.99 -0.04 -17.12
C VAL A 91 14.46 -1.48 -17.11
N VAL A 92 14.65 -2.22 -18.21
CA VAL A 92 14.25 -3.62 -18.32
C VAL A 92 15.45 -4.42 -18.78
N ASP A 93 15.79 -5.44 -18.00
CA ASP A 93 16.81 -6.42 -18.36
C ASP A 93 16.15 -7.63 -19.01
N ALA A 94 16.86 -8.21 -19.98
CA ALA A 94 16.40 -9.37 -20.74
C ALA A 94 17.51 -10.42 -20.78
N GLU A 95 17.45 -11.38 -19.86
CA GLU A 95 18.43 -12.47 -19.74
C GLU A 95 17.74 -13.83 -19.89
N ASN A 96 18.34 -14.75 -20.65
CA ASN A 96 17.83 -16.12 -20.81
C ASN A 96 16.33 -16.20 -21.16
N HIS A 97 15.86 -15.31 -22.04
CA HIS A 97 14.44 -15.17 -22.44
C HIS A 97 13.47 -14.77 -21.32
N ARG A 98 13.99 -14.34 -20.17
CA ARG A 98 13.23 -13.77 -19.04
C ARG A 98 13.43 -12.27 -18.99
N LEU A 99 12.44 -11.58 -18.41
CA LEU A 99 12.39 -10.14 -18.24
C LEU A 99 12.35 -9.82 -16.75
N THR A 100 13.13 -8.82 -16.37
CA THR A 100 13.14 -8.21 -15.03
C THR A 100 13.17 -6.71 -15.17
N LEU A 101 12.70 -6.00 -14.15
CA LEU A 101 13.08 -4.60 -14.00
C LEU A 101 14.58 -4.53 -13.69
N ALA A 102 15.26 -3.51 -14.21
CA ALA A 102 16.67 -3.32 -13.91
C ALA A 102 16.89 -3.07 -12.41
N ALA A 103 17.95 -3.67 -11.85
CA ALA A 103 18.18 -3.73 -10.40
C ALA A 103 18.40 -2.36 -9.74
N ASP A 104 18.75 -1.34 -10.52
CA ASP A 104 18.97 0.04 -10.09
C ASP A 104 17.73 0.94 -10.27
N VAL A 105 16.56 0.36 -10.55
CA VAL A 105 15.29 1.06 -10.56
C VAL A 105 14.62 0.87 -9.21
N GLY A 106 14.54 1.94 -8.40
CA GLY A 106 13.81 1.91 -7.13
C GLY A 106 12.31 1.79 -7.38
N VAL A 107 11.62 0.91 -6.66
CA VAL A 107 10.17 0.70 -6.81
C VAL A 107 9.48 0.93 -5.47
N ASP A 108 8.61 1.93 -5.42
CA ASP A 108 7.95 2.36 -4.18
C ASP A 108 7.12 1.24 -3.51
N VAL A 109 6.42 0.40 -4.29
CA VAL A 109 5.65 -0.73 -3.75
C VAL A 109 6.57 -1.80 -3.13
N ALA A 110 7.77 -2.01 -3.70
CA ALA A 110 8.75 -2.93 -3.13
C ALA A 110 9.33 -2.36 -1.82
N GLU A 111 9.70 -1.07 -1.81
CA GLU A 111 10.17 -0.37 -0.60
C GLU A 111 9.14 -0.43 0.54
N MET A 112 7.85 -0.27 0.22
CA MET A 112 6.78 -0.36 1.23
C MET A 112 6.48 -1.80 1.65
N ALA A 113 6.67 -2.78 0.76
CA ALA A 113 6.56 -4.19 1.11
C ALA A 113 7.67 -4.62 2.09
N ASP A 114 8.90 -4.18 1.86
CA ASP A 114 10.04 -4.43 2.74
C ASP A 114 9.84 -3.77 4.11
N LEU A 115 9.43 -2.49 4.14
CA LEU A 115 9.09 -1.80 5.39
C LEU A 115 7.97 -2.53 6.14
N SER A 116 6.93 -2.98 5.43
CA SER A 116 5.83 -3.72 6.06
C SER A 116 6.29 -5.05 6.64
N SER A 117 7.21 -5.76 5.96
CA SER A 117 7.78 -7.01 6.48
C SER A 117 8.59 -6.76 7.74
N SER A 118 9.48 -5.75 7.74
CA SER A 118 10.30 -5.40 8.90
C SER A 118 9.48 -5.04 10.13
N LEU A 119 8.43 -4.23 9.94
CA LEU A 119 7.49 -3.86 11.01
C LEU A 119 6.70 -5.04 11.58
N LEU A 120 6.50 -6.11 10.80
CA LEU A 120 5.75 -7.31 11.22
C LEU A 120 6.60 -8.27 12.05
N ASP A 121 7.90 -8.31 11.80
CA ASP A 121 8.83 -9.20 12.49
C ASP A 121 9.34 -8.53 13.78
N GLU A 122 10.52 -7.90 13.72
CA GLU A 122 11.12 -7.14 14.81
C GLU A 122 11.52 -5.76 14.27
N PRO A 123 10.73 -4.71 14.52
CA PRO A 123 10.97 -3.40 13.92
C PRO A 123 12.31 -2.83 14.40
N GLU A 124 13.15 -2.44 13.45
CA GLU A 124 14.43 -1.80 13.75
C GLU A 124 14.21 -0.42 14.42
N PRO A 125 15.16 0.06 15.24
CA PRO A 125 15.05 1.37 15.88
C PRO A 125 14.78 2.49 14.87
N GLY A 126 13.63 3.14 15.00
CA GLY A 126 13.22 4.26 14.14
C GLY A 126 12.30 3.89 12.98
N GLU A 127 12.05 2.61 12.71
CA GLU A 127 11.11 2.20 11.64
C GLU A 127 9.67 2.59 11.94
N LEU A 128 9.26 2.59 13.22
CA LEU A 128 7.97 3.12 13.64
C LEU A 128 7.78 4.59 13.24
N GLY A 129 8.88 5.37 13.12
CA GLY A 129 8.85 6.74 12.62
C GLY A 129 8.51 6.84 11.12
N ARG A 130 8.57 5.72 10.39
CA ARG A 130 8.24 5.63 8.96
C ARG A 130 6.81 5.18 8.71
N VAL A 131 6.02 4.89 9.74
CA VAL A 131 4.59 4.56 9.62
C VAL A 131 3.78 5.57 8.79
N PRO A 132 4.04 6.91 8.87
CA PRO A 132 3.38 7.86 7.98
C PRO A 132 3.61 7.60 6.48
N GLU A 133 4.71 6.94 6.09
CA GLU A 133 4.94 6.51 4.71
C GLU A 133 3.95 5.41 4.31
N LEU A 134 3.76 4.39 5.14
CA LEU A 134 2.75 3.35 4.92
C LEU A 134 1.34 3.94 4.86
N VAL A 135 1.01 4.88 5.74
CA VAL A 135 -0.30 5.54 5.74
C VAL A 135 -0.58 6.21 4.38
N ARG A 136 0.39 6.95 3.84
CA ARG A 136 0.27 7.60 2.52
C ARG A 136 0.27 6.61 1.36
N ALA A 137 0.96 5.49 1.49
CA ALA A 137 1.04 4.43 0.50
C ALA A 137 -0.23 3.53 0.49
N SER A 138 -1.40 4.13 0.32
CA SER A 138 -2.67 3.42 0.57
C SER A 138 -3.12 2.48 -0.55
N SER A 139 -2.79 2.77 -1.81
CA SER A 139 -3.33 2.03 -2.94
C SER A 139 -2.35 1.90 -4.10
N LEU A 140 -2.31 0.69 -4.68
CA LEU A 140 -1.51 0.33 -5.84
C LEU A 140 -2.29 0.63 -7.12
N LEU A 141 -1.86 1.64 -7.87
CA LEU A 141 -2.40 2.06 -9.16
C LEU A 141 -3.95 2.20 -9.22
N PRO A 142 -4.65 2.83 -8.27
CA PRO A 142 -6.13 2.80 -8.16
C PRO A 142 -6.91 3.15 -9.44
N GLY A 143 -6.34 3.91 -10.37
CA GLY A 143 -6.99 4.27 -11.65
C GLY A 143 -6.90 3.22 -12.75
N TRP A 144 -6.23 2.08 -12.53
CA TRP A 144 -6.04 1.04 -13.53
C TRP A 144 -7.07 -0.09 -13.37
N ASP A 145 -7.68 -0.50 -14.48
CA ASP A 145 -8.61 -1.62 -14.53
C ASP A 145 -7.94 -2.82 -15.22
N GLU A 146 -7.22 -3.62 -14.43
CA GLU A 146 -6.40 -4.72 -14.90
C GLU A 146 -6.64 -5.96 -14.03
N GLU A 147 -7.00 -7.09 -14.64
CA GLU A 147 -7.33 -8.31 -13.91
C GLU A 147 -6.15 -8.82 -13.05
N TRP A 148 -4.93 -8.76 -13.60
CA TRP A 148 -3.72 -9.17 -12.88
C TRP A 148 -3.39 -8.28 -11.68
N LEU A 149 -3.90 -7.03 -11.63
CA LEU A 149 -3.69 -6.14 -10.48
C LEU A 149 -4.57 -6.49 -9.29
N VAL A 150 -5.69 -7.20 -9.48
CA VAL A 150 -6.63 -7.50 -8.39
C VAL A 150 -5.94 -8.27 -7.27
N VAL A 151 -5.23 -9.35 -7.63
CA VAL A 151 -4.51 -10.21 -6.67
C VAL A 151 -3.37 -9.44 -5.99
N GLU A 152 -2.64 -8.63 -6.74
CA GLU A 152 -1.48 -7.90 -6.22
C GLU A 152 -1.87 -6.72 -5.33
N ARG A 153 -2.98 -6.04 -5.63
CA ARG A 153 -3.59 -5.03 -4.75
C ARG A 153 -4.02 -5.65 -3.44
N GLU A 154 -4.71 -6.79 -3.48
CA GLU A 154 -5.17 -7.44 -2.26
C GLU A 154 -3.99 -7.91 -1.40
N ARG A 155 -2.98 -8.53 -2.03
CA ARG A 155 -1.74 -8.92 -1.36
C ARG A 155 -1.07 -7.73 -0.67
N TYR A 156 -0.88 -6.63 -1.40
CA TYR A 156 -0.29 -5.41 -0.86
C TYR A 156 -1.09 -4.85 0.31
N ARG A 157 -2.41 -4.73 0.14
CA ARG A 157 -3.34 -4.23 1.15
C ARG A 157 -3.26 -5.06 2.43
N MET A 158 -3.29 -6.38 2.32
CA MET A 158 -3.24 -7.29 3.48
C MET A 158 -1.92 -7.16 4.27
N THR A 159 -0.78 -7.11 3.59
CA THR A 159 0.53 -6.97 4.26
C THR A 159 0.65 -5.61 4.95
N ARG A 160 0.29 -4.53 4.25
CA ARG A 160 0.29 -3.17 4.79
C ARG A 160 -0.65 -3.04 6.00
N LEU A 161 -1.86 -3.58 5.90
CA LEU A 161 -2.86 -3.54 6.97
C LEU A 161 -2.33 -4.16 8.27
N ARG A 162 -1.72 -5.34 8.17
CA ARG A 162 -1.14 -6.01 9.35
C ARG A 162 0.03 -5.22 9.94
N ALA A 163 0.89 -4.64 9.08
CA ALA A 163 2.00 -3.81 9.54
C ALA A 163 1.52 -2.55 10.27
N LEU A 164 0.44 -1.92 9.80
CA LEU A 164 -0.19 -0.78 10.48
C LEU A 164 -0.76 -1.16 11.85
N GLU A 165 -1.46 -2.29 11.98
CA GLU A 165 -1.97 -2.77 13.28
C GLU A 165 -0.85 -3.12 14.27
N ARG A 166 0.20 -3.78 13.77
CA ARG A 166 1.40 -4.10 14.55
C ARG A 166 2.05 -2.81 15.04
N SER A 167 2.26 -1.85 14.15
CA SER A 167 2.83 -0.55 14.48
C SER A 167 1.98 0.22 15.49
N ALA A 168 0.66 0.24 15.32
CA ALA A 168 -0.25 0.88 16.28
C ALA A 168 -0.16 0.27 17.68
N THR A 169 0.01 -1.06 17.76
CA THR A 169 0.18 -1.77 19.03
C THR A 169 1.48 -1.37 19.73
N GLU A 170 2.60 -1.33 19.00
CA GLU A 170 3.90 -0.93 19.53
C GLU A 170 3.92 0.55 19.95
N LEU A 171 3.34 1.43 19.14
CA LEU A 171 3.24 2.86 19.45
C LEU A 171 2.34 3.13 20.66
N LEU A 172 1.24 2.38 20.80
CA LEU A 172 0.39 2.43 21.99
C LEU A 172 1.17 2.00 23.25
N ALA A 173 1.96 0.93 23.17
CA ALA A 173 2.80 0.47 24.28
C ALA A 173 3.88 1.51 24.65
N ALA A 174 4.38 2.26 23.67
CA ALA A 174 5.30 3.37 23.87
C ALA A 174 4.63 4.69 24.31
N ALA A 175 3.30 4.71 24.50
CA ALA A 175 2.51 5.90 24.81
C ALA A 175 2.59 7.04 23.76
N ASP A 176 3.00 6.72 22.52
CA ASP A 176 2.86 7.64 21.38
C ASP A 176 1.45 7.50 20.78
N TYR A 177 0.47 8.05 21.51
CA TYR A 177 -0.94 7.94 21.15
C TYR A 177 -1.27 8.58 19.79
N THR A 178 -0.56 9.65 19.42
CA THR A 178 -0.81 10.35 18.15
C THR A 178 -0.42 9.47 16.97
N SER A 179 0.78 8.91 16.98
CA SER A 179 1.23 8.03 15.89
C SER A 179 0.45 6.71 15.90
N ALA A 180 0.13 6.17 17.08
CA ALA A 180 -0.68 4.96 17.21
C ALA A 180 -2.07 5.14 16.58
N LEU A 181 -2.72 6.28 16.85
CA LEU A 181 -4.05 6.59 16.31
C LEU A 181 -4.01 6.72 14.79
N ILE A 182 -3.00 7.42 14.25
CA ILE A 182 -2.81 7.55 12.80
C ILE A 182 -2.68 6.16 12.13
N ALA A 183 -1.90 5.26 12.73
CA ALA A 183 -1.71 3.91 12.22
C ALA A 183 -2.99 3.06 12.30
N ALA A 184 -3.66 3.06 13.46
CA ALA A 184 -4.88 2.28 13.68
C ALA A 184 -6.05 2.78 12.82
N SER A 185 -6.21 4.10 12.67
CA SER A 185 -7.22 4.69 11.78
C SER A 185 -6.96 4.34 10.32
N ALA A 186 -5.71 4.41 9.86
CA ALA A 186 -5.37 3.99 8.50
C ALA A 186 -5.65 2.50 8.25
N ALA A 187 -5.46 1.65 9.26
CA ALA A 187 -5.84 0.24 9.19
C ALA A 187 -7.36 0.06 9.10
N ALA A 188 -8.13 0.76 9.95
CA ALA A 188 -9.60 0.70 9.96
C ALA A 188 -10.22 1.25 8.65
N GLU A 189 -9.64 2.30 8.06
CA GLU A 189 -10.05 2.82 6.75
C GLU A 189 -9.76 1.82 5.61
N SER A 190 -8.68 1.04 5.73
CA SER A 190 -8.29 0.06 4.71
C SER A 190 -9.14 -1.21 4.73
N GLU A 191 -9.73 -1.55 5.88
CA GLU A 191 -10.69 -2.65 6.06
C GLU A 191 -11.74 -2.27 7.11
N PRO A 192 -12.86 -1.64 6.69
CA PRO A 192 -13.89 -1.15 7.61
C PRO A 192 -14.49 -2.23 8.52
N PHE A 193 -14.54 -3.49 8.07
CA PHE A 193 -15.08 -4.61 8.85
C PHE A 193 -14.05 -5.28 9.77
N ARG A 194 -12.82 -4.79 9.84
CA ARG A 194 -11.77 -5.36 10.68
C ARG A 194 -11.84 -4.86 12.11
N GLU A 195 -12.51 -5.65 12.96
CA GLU A 195 -12.69 -5.32 14.38
C GLU A 195 -11.37 -5.03 15.11
N THR A 196 -10.29 -5.74 14.79
CA THR A 196 -8.99 -5.57 15.45
C THR A 196 -8.43 -4.15 15.29
N ALA A 197 -8.63 -3.51 14.13
CA ALA A 197 -8.20 -2.14 13.90
C ALA A 197 -9.06 -1.14 14.70
N HIS A 198 -10.39 -1.32 14.70
CA HIS A 198 -11.30 -0.49 15.49
C HIS A 198 -11.06 -0.61 17.00
N ARG A 199 -10.76 -1.82 17.48
CA ARG A 199 -10.39 -2.06 18.87
C ARG A 199 -9.13 -1.29 19.25
N LEU A 200 -8.11 -1.25 18.39
CA LEU A 200 -6.90 -0.45 18.63
C LEU A 200 -7.24 1.04 18.75
N VAL A 201 -8.05 1.59 17.85
CA VAL A 201 -8.52 2.99 17.92
C VAL A 201 -9.20 3.27 19.27
N ILE A 202 -10.07 2.38 19.73
CA ILE A 202 -10.74 2.50 21.04
C ILE A 202 -9.73 2.43 22.18
N GLN A 203 -8.85 1.43 22.18
CA GLN A 203 -7.82 1.26 23.22
C GLN A 203 -6.92 2.49 23.34
N ILE A 204 -6.54 3.09 22.22
CA ILE A 204 -5.74 4.33 22.19
C ILE A 204 -6.51 5.48 22.82
N HIS A 205 -7.77 5.70 22.42
CA HIS A 205 -8.60 6.74 23.04
C HIS A 205 -8.80 6.53 24.55
N LEU A 206 -8.98 5.28 25.00
CA LEU A 206 -9.10 4.97 26.42
C LEU A 206 -7.80 5.26 27.18
N ALA A 207 -6.65 4.88 26.61
CA ALA A 207 -5.34 5.14 27.20
C ALA A 207 -5.04 6.65 27.34
N GLU A 208 -5.53 7.45 26.39
CA GLU A 208 -5.42 8.92 26.41
C GLU A 208 -6.47 9.59 27.32
N GLY A 209 -7.44 8.84 27.86
CA GLY A 209 -8.55 9.35 28.69
C GLY A 209 -9.73 9.92 27.89
N ASN A 210 -9.73 9.76 26.57
CA ASN A 210 -10.74 10.23 25.63
C ASN A 210 -11.96 9.29 25.55
N HIS A 211 -12.60 9.03 26.69
CA HIS A 211 -13.74 8.09 26.81
C HIS A 211 -14.89 8.35 25.83
N ALA A 212 -15.24 9.62 25.60
CA ALA A 212 -16.32 9.96 24.68
C ALA A 212 -15.99 9.55 23.23
N GLN A 213 -14.73 9.65 22.81
CA GLN A 213 -14.30 9.21 21.47
C GLN A 213 -14.29 7.69 21.37
N ALA A 214 -13.81 6.98 22.39
CA ALA A 214 -13.88 5.53 22.45
C ALA A 214 -15.32 5.01 22.26
N VAL A 215 -16.29 5.59 22.99
CA VAL A 215 -17.71 5.22 22.85
C VAL A 215 -18.26 5.59 21.47
N LYS A 216 -17.85 6.72 20.89
CA LYS A 216 -18.28 7.13 19.54
C LYS A 216 -17.82 6.13 18.48
N VAL A 217 -16.54 5.72 18.52
CA VAL A 217 -15.98 4.74 17.58
C VAL A 217 -16.69 3.39 17.72
N PHE A 218 -16.91 2.92 18.95
CA PHE A 218 -17.67 1.68 19.20
C PHE A 218 -19.07 1.72 18.58
N ARG A 219 -19.82 2.80 18.79
CA ARG A 219 -21.18 2.93 18.27
C ARG A 219 -21.21 2.93 16.74
N ALA A 220 -20.30 3.67 16.11
CA ALA A 220 -20.18 3.71 14.66
C ALA A 220 -19.82 2.34 14.07
N TYR A 221 -18.89 1.61 14.70
CA TYR A 221 -18.55 0.25 14.27
C TYR A 221 -19.72 -0.72 14.45
N ARG A 222 -20.42 -0.67 15.59
CA ARG A 222 -21.60 -1.51 15.84
C ARG A 222 -22.71 -1.26 14.81
N GLU A 223 -22.97 0.00 14.49
CA GLU A 223 -23.93 0.38 13.45
C GLU A 223 -23.50 -0.20 12.09
N LEU A 224 -22.24 -0.02 11.68
CA LEU A 224 -21.70 -0.57 10.44
C LEU A 224 -21.90 -2.10 10.33
N VAL A 225 -21.48 -2.88 11.33
CA VAL A 225 -21.59 -4.35 11.26
C VAL A 225 -23.03 -4.84 11.45
N GLY A 226 -23.85 -4.12 12.20
CA GLY A 226 -25.26 -4.41 12.36
C GLY A 226 -26.03 -4.21 11.06
N ASP A 227 -25.81 -3.08 10.39
CA ASP A 227 -26.52 -2.71 9.17
C ASP A 227 -26.07 -3.54 7.95
N GLU A 228 -24.75 -3.76 7.78
CA GLU A 228 -24.20 -4.40 6.59
C GLU A 228 -24.10 -5.93 6.72
N LEU A 229 -23.89 -6.46 7.94
CA LEU A 229 -23.62 -7.89 8.16
C LEU A 229 -24.65 -8.57 9.09
N GLY A 230 -25.50 -7.81 9.80
CA GLY A 230 -26.48 -8.36 10.73
C GLY A 230 -25.86 -9.03 11.97
N ILE A 231 -24.65 -8.62 12.35
CA ILE A 231 -23.92 -9.17 13.49
C ILE A 231 -23.66 -8.11 14.57
N GLU A 232 -23.39 -8.55 15.79
CA GLU A 232 -22.93 -7.68 16.88
C GLU A 232 -21.38 -7.71 16.99
N PRO A 233 -20.75 -6.64 17.51
CA PRO A 233 -19.33 -6.65 17.85
C PRO A 233 -18.99 -7.76 18.85
N SER A 234 -17.76 -8.25 18.78
CA SER A 234 -17.32 -9.33 19.67
C SER A 234 -17.32 -8.92 21.14
N PRO A 235 -17.28 -9.89 22.09
CA PRO A 235 -17.11 -9.60 23.51
C PRO A 235 -15.85 -8.76 23.79
N LEU A 236 -14.75 -9.02 23.08
CA LEU A 236 -13.49 -8.27 23.26
C LEU A 236 -13.63 -6.79 22.90
N MET A 237 -14.51 -6.45 21.95
CA MET A 237 -14.83 -5.08 21.57
C MET A 237 -15.81 -4.45 22.57
N CYS A 238 -16.85 -5.19 22.97
CA CYS A 238 -17.84 -4.74 23.95
C CYS A 238 -17.22 -4.43 25.32
N ASP A 239 -16.32 -5.29 25.80
CA ASP A 239 -15.68 -5.18 27.12
C ASP A 239 -14.84 -3.89 27.26
N LEU A 240 -14.31 -3.35 26.15
CA LEU A 240 -13.54 -2.10 26.17
C LEU A 240 -14.39 -0.90 26.61
N VAL A 241 -15.69 -0.89 26.27
CA VAL A 241 -16.58 0.25 26.54
C VAL A 241 -17.63 -0.03 27.61
N ALA A 242 -17.80 -1.29 28.03
CA ALA A 242 -18.76 -1.69 29.06
C ALA A 242 -18.70 -0.82 30.34
N PRO A 243 -17.51 -0.47 30.90
CA PRO A 243 -17.42 0.40 32.07
C PRO A 243 -17.97 1.83 31.85
N LEU A 244 -18.03 2.28 30.59
CA LEU A 244 -18.40 3.64 30.21
C LEU A 244 -19.86 3.76 29.77
N THR A 245 -20.44 2.67 29.27
CA THR A 245 -21.80 2.68 28.66
C THR A 245 -22.86 2.04 29.55
N GLY A 246 -22.48 1.43 30.67
CA GLY A 246 -23.40 0.68 31.52
C GLY A 246 -23.88 -0.63 30.89
N MET A 247 -23.24 -1.09 29.80
CA MET A 247 -23.47 -2.41 29.22
C MET A 247 -22.84 -3.47 30.13
N THR A 248 -23.64 -4.37 30.68
CA THR A 248 -23.12 -5.53 31.42
C THR A 248 -22.39 -6.44 30.43
N ALA A 249 -21.13 -6.78 30.69
CA ALA A 249 -20.35 -7.71 29.87
C ALA A 249 -21.15 -9.00 29.60
N ILE A 250 -21.30 -9.38 28.34
CA ILE A 250 -21.96 -10.62 27.95
C ILE A 250 -20.98 -11.76 28.29
N ARG A 251 -21.20 -12.39 29.44
CA ARG A 251 -20.44 -13.54 29.94
C ARG A 251 -20.75 -14.81 29.15
#